data_AF-A0A2D6UF24-F1
#
_entry.id   AF-A0A2D6UF24-F1
#
_cell.length_a   1.000
_cell.length_b   1.000
_cell.length_c   1.000
_cell.angle_alpha   90.00
_cell.angle_beta   90.00
_cell.angle_gamma   90.00
#
_symmetry.space_group_name_H-M   'P 1'
#
loop_
_entity.id
_entity.type
_entity.pdbx_description
1 polymer ?
#
loop_
_entity_poly.entity_id
_entity_poly.type
_entity_poly.pdbx_seq_one_letter_code
_entity_poly.pdbx_strand_id
1 'polypeptide(L)'
;MLGHSTTLNVTVDVMVHHTAAVRRTEPESLLVADLPFAQAHLAKEEVLQACTRLIQEGGAEAVKIEGNSNLEGTLNYLVDAGIPIMGHVGLLPQRVNTLGGYRKFGKTDEERDSLLEDASAMQRAGCFAILGEMIESKVAAEITNSVKIPHIGIGSGPECDGQILVCTDVLGFQSKLHPSFVKTYANLEDTILDAYRAYSREVKDKIFPE
;
A
#
# COMPACT_ATOMS: atom_id res chain seq x y z
N MET A 1 -6.32 -11.34 1.81
CA MET A 1 -6.19 -11.96 3.15
C MET A 1 -7.52 -12.04 3.90
N LEU A 2 -8.18 -10.92 4.22
CA LEU A 2 -9.40 -10.92 5.07
C LEU A 2 -10.72 -11.14 4.30
N GLY A 3 -10.70 -11.15 2.97
CA GLY A 3 -11.89 -11.41 2.15
C GLY A 3 -12.91 -10.26 2.08
N HIS A 4 -12.58 -9.07 2.57
CA HIS A 4 -13.39 -7.87 2.37
C HIS A 4 -13.40 -7.44 0.89
N SER A 5 -14.50 -6.81 0.46
CA SER A 5 -14.64 -6.26 -0.89
C SER A 5 -13.85 -4.97 -1.11
N THR A 6 -13.55 -4.23 -0.04
CA THR A 6 -12.75 -3.00 -0.05
C THR A 6 -11.82 -2.94 1.17
N THR A 7 -10.86 -2.02 1.15
CA THR A 7 -9.92 -1.79 2.27
C THR A 7 -10.53 -1.00 3.42
N LEU A 8 -11.76 -0.48 3.27
CA LEU A 8 -12.40 0.43 4.24
C LEU A 8 -12.69 -0.24 5.60
N ASN A 9 -12.82 -1.56 5.63
CA ASN A 9 -13.13 -2.31 6.84
C ASN A 9 -11.89 -2.64 7.69
N VAL A 10 -10.70 -2.30 7.22
CA VAL A 10 -9.45 -2.57 7.94
C VAL A 10 -9.28 -1.53 9.05
N THR A 11 -9.04 -1.99 10.29
CA THR A 11 -8.83 -1.13 11.46
C THR A 11 -7.36 -1.00 11.82
N VAL A 12 -7.02 -0.06 12.71
CA VAL A 12 -5.66 0.07 13.26
C VAL A 12 -5.23 -1.22 13.97
N ASP A 13 -6.13 -1.89 14.70
CA ASP A 13 -5.81 -3.15 15.38
C ASP A 13 -5.43 -4.27 14.40
N VAL A 14 -6.12 -4.35 13.26
CA VAL A 14 -5.80 -5.29 12.19
C VAL A 14 -4.42 -4.98 11.61
N MET A 15 -4.12 -3.70 11.36
CA MET A 15 -2.81 -3.28 10.85
C MET A 15 -1.69 -3.57 11.85
N VAL A 16 -1.90 -3.28 13.15
CA VAL A 16 -0.95 -3.62 14.22
C VAL A 16 -0.69 -5.13 14.25
N HIS A 17 -1.75 -5.95 14.23
CA HIS A 17 -1.63 -7.41 14.25
C HIS A 17 -0.77 -7.94 13.10
N HIS A 18 -1.03 -7.50 11.86
CA HIS A 18 -0.28 -7.96 10.70
C HIS A 18 1.16 -7.43 10.68
N THR A 19 1.37 -6.16 11.07
CA THR A 19 2.70 -5.58 11.17
C THR A 19 3.56 -6.34 12.18
N ALA A 20 3.01 -6.64 13.37
CA ALA A 20 3.70 -7.42 14.39
C ALA A 20 4.04 -8.83 13.91
N ALA A 21 3.17 -9.44 13.09
CA ALA A 21 3.44 -10.74 12.49
C ALA A 21 4.64 -10.71 11.54
N VAL A 22 4.77 -9.64 10.73
CA VAL A 22 5.94 -9.45 9.85
C VAL A 22 7.19 -9.13 10.67
N ARG A 23 7.13 -8.22 11.66
CA ARG A 23 8.30 -7.85 12.46
C ARG A 23 8.95 -9.04 13.17
N ARG A 24 8.15 -10.02 13.62
CA ARG A 24 8.64 -11.25 14.27
C ARG A 24 9.50 -12.13 13.37
N THR A 25 9.48 -11.94 12.05
CA THR A 25 10.39 -12.64 11.13
C THR A 25 11.75 -11.96 11.02
N GLU A 26 11.96 -10.89 11.79
CA GLU A 26 13.20 -10.09 11.84
C GLU A 26 13.74 -9.69 10.46
N PRO A 27 12.94 -9.03 9.59
CA PRO A 27 13.43 -8.62 8.28
C PRO A 27 14.57 -7.60 8.39
N GLU A 28 15.54 -7.69 7.48
CA GLU A 28 16.55 -6.65 7.22
C GLU A 28 15.98 -5.47 6.41
N SER A 29 14.85 -5.68 5.73
CA SER A 29 14.17 -4.63 4.95
C SER A 29 13.35 -3.69 5.84
N LEU A 30 13.28 -2.42 5.44
CA LEU A 30 12.40 -1.43 6.07
C LEU A 30 10.95 -1.92 6.14
N LEU A 31 10.37 -1.95 7.34
CA LEU A 31 8.96 -2.32 7.54
C LEU A 31 8.07 -1.09 7.59
N VAL A 32 7.26 -0.88 6.55
CA VAL A 32 6.28 0.21 6.45
C VAL A 32 4.88 -0.34 6.71
N ALA A 33 4.14 0.29 7.64
CA ALA A 33 2.74 -0.05 7.92
C ALA A 33 1.78 1.00 7.37
N ASP A 34 0.64 0.56 6.85
CA ASP A 34 -0.39 1.47 6.35
C ASP A 34 -1.22 2.06 7.49
N LEU A 35 -1.50 3.37 7.41
CA LEU A 35 -2.53 3.99 8.22
C LEU A 35 -3.90 3.76 7.54
N PRO A 36 -4.85 3.06 8.18
CA PRO A 36 -6.09 2.65 7.52
C PRO A 36 -7.07 3.80 7.31
N PHE A 37 -8.15 3.50 6.58
CA PHE A 37 -9.18 4.45 6.15
C PHE A 37 -9.61 5.45 7.22
N ALA A 38 -9.75 6.71 6.80
CA ALA A 38 -10.20 7.88 7.56
C ALA A 38 -9.28 8.35 8.71
N GLN A 39 -8.37 7.51 9.21
CA GLN A 39 -7.49 7.86 10.34
C GLN A 39 -6.69 9.13 10.09
N ALA A 40 -6.14 9.31 8.87
CA ALA A 40 -5.35 10.48 8.50
C ALA A 40 -6.11 11.83 8.56
N HIS A 41 -7.44 11.78 8.64
CA HIS A 41 -8.32 12.95 8.62
C HIS A 41 -8.90 13.27 10.01
N LEU A 42 -8.49 12.54 11.05
CA LEU A 42 -8.84 12.83 12.44
C LEU A 42 -7.99 13.99 12.99
N ALA A 43 -8.23 14.36 14.26
CA ALA A 43 -7.37 15.31 14.96
C ALA A 43 -5.92 14.83 14.97
N LYS A 44 -4.95 15.75 14.84
CA LYS A 44 -3.53 15.42 14.69
C LYS A 44 -3.01 14.51 15.80
N GLU A 45 -3.49 14.71 17.02
CA GLU A 45 -3.15 13.90 18.19
C GLU A 45 -3.66 12.46 18.06
N GLU A 46 -4.87 12.27 17.52
CA GLU A 46 -5.44 10.94 17.26
C GLU A 46 -4.67 10.22 16.15
N VAL A 47 -4.29 10.95 15.10
CA VAL A 47 -3.44 10.41 14.01
C VAL A 47 -2.10 9.96 14.57
N LEU A 48 -1.45 10.78 15.41
CA LEU A 48 -0.18 10.45 16.03
C LEU A 48 -0.30 9.23 16.96
N GLN A 49 -1.39 9.11 17.71
CA GLN A 49 -1.65 7.92 18.53
C GLN A 49 -1.75 6.66 17.65
N ALA A 50 -2.50 6.70 16.54
CA ALA A 50 -2.59 5.57 15.62
C ALA A 50 -1.23 5.19 15.03
N CYS A 51 -0.44 6.16 14.56
CA CYS A 51 0.93 5.94 14.08
C CYS A 51 1.83 5.35 15.17
N THR A 52 1.71 5.83 16.40
CA THR A 52 2.49 5.33 17.55
C THR A 52 2.20 3.85 17.80
N ARG A 53 0.94 3.43 17.72
CA ARG A 53 0.57 2.02 17.86
C ARG A 53 1.18 1.15 16.76
N LEU A 54 1.14 1.59 15.50
CA LEU A 54 1.75 0.86 14.38
C LEU A 54 3.26 0.65 14.58
N ILE A 55 3.95 1.61 15.17
CA ILE A 55 5.39 1.51 15.49
C ILE A 55 5.63 0.68 16.75
N GLN A 56 5.02 1.04 17.88
CA GLN A 56 5.35 0.45 19.17
C GLN A 56 4.75 -0.94 19.38
N GLU A 57 3.49 -1.15 18.99
CA GLU A 57 2.82 -2.45 19.10
C GLU A 57 3.07 -3.30 17.85
N GLY A 58 3.07 -2.68 16.67
CA GLY A 58 3.25 -3.35 15.39
C GLY A 58 4.72 -3.62 15.03
N GLY A 59 5.65 -2.79 15.49
CA GLY A 59 7.06 -2.87 15.11
C GLY A 59 7.38 -2.32 13.72
N ALA A 60 6.51 -1.48 13.16
CA ALA A 60 6.83 -0.73 11.95
C ALA A 60 7.95 0.29 12.21
N GLU A 61 8.73 0.58 11.18
CA GLU A 61 9.76 1.61 11.20
C GLU A 61 9.29 2.90 10.51
N ALA A 62 8.22 2.81 9.72
CA ALA A 62 7.58 3.93 9.05
C ALA A 62 6.09 3.70 8.83
N VAL A 63 5.34 4.78 8.57
CA VAL A 63 3.90 4.72 8.28
C VAL A 63 3.61 5.27 6.89
N LYS A 64 2.77 4.57 6.12
CA LYS A 64 2.25 5.03 4.84
C LYS A 64 0.90 5.73 5.04
N ILE A 65 0.71 6.90 4.42
CA ILE A 65 -0.52 7.69 4.52
C ILE A 65 -1.00 8.09 3.12
N GLU A 66 -2.26 7.76 2.82
CA GLU A 66 -2.98 8.21 1.63
C GLU A 66 -3.44 9.65 1.79
N GLY A 67 -3.13 10.49 0.80
CA GLY A 67 -3.51 11.89 0.89
C GLY A 67 -3.21 12.71 -0.34
N ASN A 68 -3.59 13.98 -0.23
CA ASN A 68 -3.26 15.04 -1.17
C ASN A 68 -2.63 16.20 -0.39
N SER A 69 -2.32 17.28 -1.09
CA SER A 69 -1.77 18.52 -0.55
C SER A 69 -2.48 19.06 0.70
N ASN A 70 -3.78 18.80 0.89
CA ASN A 70 -4.50 19.22 2.10
C ASN A 70 -4.00 18.56 3.39
N LEU A 71 -3.28 17.43 3.33
CA LEU A 71 -2.72 16.77 4.50
C LEU A 71 -1.33 17.30 4.91
N GLU A 72 -0.74 18.25 4.17
CA GLU A 72 0.62 18.76 4.43
C GLU A 72 0.84 19.14 5.90
N GLY A 73 -0.11 19.84 6.52
CA GLY A 73 -0.01 20.23 7.94
C GLY A 73 -0.13 19.08 8.94
N THR A 74 -0.83 17.99 8.61
CA THR A 74 -0.89 16.77 9.45
C THR A 74 0.38 15.97 9.29
N LEU A 75 0.86 15.80 8.06
CA LEU A 75 2.10 15.07 7.75
C LEU A 75 3.31 15.73 8.39
N ASN A 76 3.44 17.05 8.27
CA ASN A 76 4.52 17.80 8.92
C ASN A 76 4.51 17.62 10.45
N TYR A 77 3.32 17.66 11.07
CA TYR A 77 3.19 17.41 12.51
C TYR A 77 3.69 16.02 12.93
N LEU A 78 3.39 14.98 12.14
CA LEU A 78 3.84 13.61 12.42
C LEU A 78 5.35 13.45 12.23
N VAL A 79 5.89 14.05 11.16
CA VAL A 79 7.33 14.04 10.88
C VAL A 79 8.10 14.78 11.98
N ASP A 80 7.61 15.94 12.43
CA ASP A 80 8.19 16.71 13.53
C ASP A 80 8.14 15.93 14.86
N ALA A 81 7.13 15.08 15.05
CA ALA A 81 7.03 14.15 16.18
C ALA A 81 7.96 12.92 16.06
N GLY A 82 8.72 12.80 14.97
CA GLY A 82 9.69 11.74 14.74
C GLY A 82 9.13 10.48 14.07
N ILE A 83 7.93 10.54 13.48
CA ILE A 83 7.35 9.42 12.74
C ILE A 83 7.81 9.49 11.27
N PRO A 84 8.55 8.51 10.74
CA PRO A 84 8.90 8.48 9.32
C PRO A 84 7.66 8.19 8.47
N ILE A 85 7.34 9.09 7.54
CA ILE A 85 6.15 8.97 6.69
C ILE A 85 6.50 8.72 5.23
N MET A 86 5.85 7.72 4.64
CA MET A 86 5.73 7.53 3.20
C MET A 86 4.39 8.09 2.74
N GLY A 87 4.40 9.11 1.87
CA GLY A 87 3.17 9.64 1.28
C GLY A 87 2.62 8.69 0.22
N HIS A 88 1.30 8.70 -0.02
CA HIS A 88 0.68 7.99 -1.13
C HIS A 88 -0.24 8.94 -1.91
N VAL A 89 0.07 9.15 -3.19
CA VAL A 89 -0.65 10.00 -4.16
C VAL A 89 -1.13 9.19 -5.37
N GLY A 90 -2.00 9.79 -6.20
CA GLY A 90 -2.60 9.10 -7.34
C GLY A 90 -3.95 8.50 -6.98
N LEU A 91 -4.15 7.24 -7.36
CA LEU A 91 -5.31 6.48 -6.93
C LEU A 91 -5.18 6.17 -5.43
N LEU A 92 -6.16 6.61 -4.64
CA LEU A 92 -6.23 6.35 -3.20
C LEU A 92 -7.33 5.32 -2.92
N PRO A 93 -7.00 4.02 -2.71
CA PRO A 93 -8.00 2.97 -2.49
C PRO A 93 -8.95 3.25 -1.31
N GLN A 94 -8.49 3.99 -0.29
CA GLN A 94 -9.31 4.41 0.84
C GLN A 94 -10.45 5.37 0.45
N ARG A 95 -10.43 5.91 -0.77
CA ARG A 95 -11.47 6.79 -1.32
C ARG A 95 -12.31 6.12 -2.41
N VAL A 96 -12.28 4.78 -2.53
CA VAL A 96 -12.95 4.03 -3.61
C VAL A 96 -14.44 4.39 -3.79
N ASN A 97 -15.18 4.62 -2.69
CA ASN A 97 -16.61 4.98 -2.75
C ASN A 97 -16.85 6.37 -3.37
N THR A 98 -15.93 7.31 -3.16
CA THR A 98 -16.02 8.68 -3.73
C THR A 98 -15.40 8.78 -5.12
N LEU A 99 -14.46 7.88 -5.45
CA LEU A 99 -13.79 7.83 -6.75
C LEU A 99 -14.64 7.16 -7.84
N GLY A 100 -15.64 6.34 -7.45
CA GLY A 100 -16.49 5.60 -8.39
C GLY A 100 -15.79 4.39 -9.02
N GLY A 101 -14.65 3.96 -8.48
CA GLY A 101 -13.88 2.80 -8.93
C GLY A 101 -12.40 3.08 -9.16
N TYR A 102 -11.67 2.05 -9.60
CA TYR A 102 -10.24 2.13 -9.90
C TYR A 102 -10.01 2.62 -11.34
N ARG A 103 -9.25 3.70 -11.49
CA ARG A 103 -8.87 4.27 -12.80
C ARG A 103 -7.46 4.83 -12.75
N LYS A 104 -6.92 5.12 -13.93
CA LYS A 104 -5.64 5.83 -14.09
C LYS A 104 -5.84 7.36 -14.00
N PHE A 105 -4.89 8.05 -13.37
CA PHE A 105 -4.87 9.51 -13.14
C PHE A 105 -3.76 10.21 -13.93
N GLY A 106 -3.90 11.52 -14.13
CA GLY A 106 -2.94 12.34 -14.88
C GLY A 106 -3.23 12.35 -16.38
N LYS A 107 -4.51 12.18 -16.76
CA LYS A 107 -4.94 12.17 -18.17
C LYS A 107 -5.20 13.58 -18.71
N THR A 108 -5.56 14.51 -17.83
CA THR A 108 -5.74 15.92 -18.16
C THR A 108 -4.62 16.74 -17.54
N ASP A 109 -4.41 17.95 -18.06
CA ASP A 109 -3.41 18.87 -17.53
C ASP A 109 -3.73 19.24 -16.07
N GLU A 110 -5.02 19.37 -15.72
CA GLU A 110 -5.44 19.66 -14.34
C GLU A 110 -5.13 18.50 -13.38
N GLU A 111 -5.34 17.24 -13.81
CA GLU A 111 -4.96 16.08 -13.00
C GLU A 111 -3.44 15.97 -12.86
N ARG A 112 -2.69 16.25 -13.93
CA ARG A 112 -1.23 16.29 -13.90
C ARG A 112 -0.75 17.32 -12.87
N ASP A 113 -1.24 18.55 -12.97
CA ASP A 113 -0.81 19.65 -12.09
C ASP A 113 -1.18 19.36 -10.63
N SER A 114 -2.36 18.78 -10.38
CA SER A 114 -2.75 18.34 -9.04
C SER A 114 -1.83 17.27 -8.48
N LEU A 115 -1.41 16.28 -9.28
CA LEU A 115 -0.51 15.21 -8.83
C LEU A 115 0.90 15.74 -8.53
N LEU A 116 1.40 16.67 -9.34
CA LEU A 116 2.69 17.33 -9.09
C LEU A 116 2.66 18.15 -7.80
N GLU A 117 1.57 18.87 -7.55
CA GLU A 117 1.40 19.61 -6.30
C GLU A 117 1.27 18.67 -5.10
N ASP A 118 0.48 17.59 -5.22
CA ASP A 118 0.34 16.60 -4.15
C ASP A 118 1.70 15.97 -3.81
N ALA A 119 2.48 15.55 -4.81
CA ALA A 119 3.82 15.00 -4.58
C ALA A 119 4.77 16.03 -3.94
N SER A 120 4.71 17.27 -4.42
CA SER A 120 5.50 18.37 -3.85
C SER A 120 5.13 18.66 -2.40
N ALA A 121 3.84 18.64 -2.07
CA ALA A 121 3.34 18.84 -0.70
C ALA A 121 3.77 17.72 0.24
N MET A 122 3.74 16.46 -0.21
CA MET A 122 4.27 15.32 0.57
C MET A 122 5.76 15.54 0.90
N GLN A 123 6.56 15.98 -0.07
CA GLN A 123 7.96 16.28 0.16
C GLN A 123 8.15 17.47 1.12
N ARG A 124 7.41 18.57 0.94
CA ARG A 124 7.51 19.75 1.83
C ARG A 124 7.11 19.41 3.26
N ALA A 125 6.16 18.51 3.45
CA ALA A 125 5.79 18.00 4.76
C ALA A 125 6.89 17.15 5.44
N GLY A 126 7.91 16.73 4.70
CA GLY A 126 9.02 15.93 5.22
C GLY A 126 8.83 14.42 5.07
N CYS A 127 7.90 13.96 4.22
CA CYS A 127 7.83 12.54 3.86
C CYS A 127 9.19 12.08 3.28
N PHE A 128 9.65 10.90 3.66
CA PHE A 128 10.94 10.38 3.19
C PHE A 128 10.86 9.70 1.82
N ALA A 129 9.66 9.34 1.38
CA ALA A 129 9.36 8.71 0.09
C ALA A 129 7.89 8.94 -0.27
N ILE A 130 7.55 8.74 -1.55
CA ILE A 130 6.18 8.79 -2.07
C ILE A 130 5.87 7.51 -2.84
N LEU A 131 4.70 6.93 -2.61
CA LEU A 131 4.07 5.94 -3.47
C LEU A 131 3.14 6.65 -4.45
N GLY A 132 3.30 6.38 -5.75
CA GLY A 132 2.40 6.83 -6.81
C GLY A 132 1.65 5.65 -7.42
N GLU A 133 0.33 5.59 -7.22
CA GLU A 133 -0.52 4.50 -7.72
C GLU A 133 -1.36 4.93 -8.93
N MET A 134 -1.32 4.12 -10.00
CA MET A 134 -2.14 4.27 -11.20
C MET A 134 -2.04 5.67 -11.83
N ILE A 135 -0.81 6.16 -11.99
CA ILE A 135 -0.51 7.46 -12.62
C ILE A 135 -0.08 7.24 -14.09
N GLU A 136 -0.45 8.14 -15.00
CA GLU A 136 0.07 8.12 -16.36
C GLU A 136 1.60 8.15 -16.37
N SER A 137 2.22 7.26 -17.15
CA SER A 137 3.67 7.01 -17.04
C SER A 137 4.54 8.25 -17.28
N LYS A 138 4.07 9.17 -18.14
CA LYS A 138 4.74 10.45 -18.38
C LYS A 138 4.66 11.36 -17.16
N VAL A 139 3.49 11.44 -16.52
CA VAL A 139 3.27 12.23 -15.30
C VAL A 139 4.05 11.64 -14.13
N ALA A 140 4.10 10.31 -14.01
CA ALA A 140 4.93 9.65 -12.99
C ALA A 140 6.43 9.98 -13.17
N ALA A 141 6.92 10.04 -14.41
CA ALA A 141 8.29 10.48 -14.69
C ALA A 141 8.51 11.96 -14.34
N GLU A 142 7.55 12.84 -14.60
CA GLU A 142 7.61 14.24 -14.20
C GLU A 142 7.65 14.39 -12.67
N ILE A 143 6.86 13.59 -11.94
CA ILE A 143 6.91 13.54 -10.48
C ILE A 143 8.30 13.11 -10.02
N THR A 144 8.82 11.98 -10.51
CA THR A 144 10.16 11.48 -10.15
C THR A 144 11.24 12.53 -10.35
N ASN A 145 11.17 13.31 -11.44
CA ASN A 145 12.17 14.34 -11.74
C ASN A 145 11.98 15.66 -10.95
N SER A 146 10.80 15.89 -10.36
CA SER A 146 10.48 17.15 -9.65
C SER A 146 10.70 17.05 -8.15
N VAL A 147 10.64 15.84 -7.57
CA VAL A 147 10.95 15.59 -6.16
C VAL A 147 12.35 15.02 -5.98
N LYS A 148 12.92 15.19 -4.78
CA LYS A 148 14.23 14.68 -4.35
C LYS A 148 14.15 13.39 -3.56
N ILE A 149 12.96 13.03 -3.08
CA ILE A 149 12.70 11.82 -2.32
C ILE A 149 12.30 10.67 -3.26
N PRO A 150 12.59 9.40 -2.91
CA PRO A 150 12.25 8.27 -3.77
C PRO A 150 10.77 8.21 -4.11
N HIS A 151 10.48 8.03 -5.39
CA HIS A 151 9.15 7.80 -5.93
C HIS A 151 8.98 6.31 -6.27
N ILE A 152 8.11 5.62 -5.53
CA ILE A 152 7.79 4.20 -5.72
C ILE A 152 6.52 4.10 -6.55
N GLY A 153 6.54 3.31 -7.62
CA GLY A 153 5.41 3.14 -8.52
C GLY A 153 4.61 1.86 -8.30
N ILE A 154 3.30 1.91 -8.55
CA ILE A 154 2.45 0.74 -8.79
C ILE A 154 1.44 1.07 -9.88
N GLY A 155 1.55 0.40 -11.03
CA GLY A 155 0.76 0.77 -12.21
C GLY A 155 1.11 2.14 -12.81
N SER A 156 2.27 2.71 -12.43
CA SER A 156 2.72 4.07 -12.80
C SER A 156 3.87 4.09 -13.81
N GLY A 157 4.20 2.94 -14.40
CA GLY A 157 5.30 2.81 -15.37
C GLY A 157 6.68 2.65 -14.73
N PRO A 158 7.72 2.48 -15.56
CA PRO A 158 9.07 2.12 -15.09
C PRO A 158 9.93 3.30 -14.65
N GLU A 159 9.49 4.53 -14.87
CA GLU A 159 10.26 5.76 -14.60
C GLU A 159 10.20 6.21 -13.12
N CYS A 160 9.59 5.41 -12.25
CA CYS A 160 9.68 5.57 -10.79
C CYS A 160 10.99 4.96 -10.27
N ASP A 161 11.57 5.49 -9.20
CA ASP A 161 12.81 5.02 -8.58
C ASP A 161 12.72 3.58 -8.03
N GLY A 162 11.51 3.14 -7.71
CA GLY A 162 11.23 1.78 -7.25
C GLY A 162 9.83 1.34 -7.64
N GLN A 163 9.48 0.09 -7.31
CA GLN A 163 8.20 -0.51 -7.65
C GLN A 163 7.64 -1.31 -6.46
N ILE A 164 6.32 -1.36 -6.35
CA ILE A 164 5.62 -2.23 -5.39
C ILE A 164 4.49 -2.99 -6.08
N LEU A 165 4.22 -4.20 -5.59
CA LEU A 165 3.07 -5.01 -5.99
C LEU A 165 2.49 -5.72 -4.76
N VAL A 166 1.22 -6.08 -4.83
CA VAL A 166 0.57 -6.89 -3.80
C VAL A 166 1.12 -8.33 -3.88
N CYS A 167 1.58 -8.88 -2.76
CA CYS A 167 2.24 -10.19 -2.75
C CYS A 167 1.35 -11.33 -3.26
N THR A 168 0.03 -11.28 -3.00
CA THR A 168 -0.92 -12.28 -3.51
C THR A 168 -1.04 -12.27 -5.03
N ASP A 169 -0.86 -11.11 -5.65
CA ASP A 169 -0.94 -10.94 -7.09
C ASP A 169 0.35 -11.46 -7.74
N VAL A 170 1.50 -11.15 -7.14
CA VAL A 170 2.82 -11.67 -7.56
C VAL A 170 2.87 -13.19 -7.45
N LEU A 171 2.35 -13.75 -6.36
CA LEU A 171 2.39 -15.18 -6.06
C LEU A 171 1.23 -15.99 -6.70
N GLY A 172 0.28 -15.32 -7.33
CA GLY A 172 -0.86 -15.97 -8.00
C GLY A 172 -1.79 -16.71 -7.03
N PHE A 173 -2.17 -16.07 -5.92
CA PHE A 173 -3.16 -16.60 -4.96
C PHE A 173 -4.61 -16.44 -5.43
N GLN A 174 -4.87 -15.63 -6.45
CA GLN A 174 -6.21 -15.34 -6.96
C GLN A 174 -6.21 -15.26 -8.48
N SER A 175 -6.83 -16.22 -9.15
CA SER A 175 -6.87 -16.38 -10.62
C SER A 175 -7.89 -15.51 -11.34
N LYS A 176 -8.84 -14.88 -10.63
CA LYS A 176 -10.03 -14.26 -11.26
C LYS A 176 -10.01 -12.74 -11.36
N LEU A 177 -9.12 -12.06 -10.64
CA LEU A 177 -9.00 -10.60 -10.63
C LEU A 177 -7.53 -10.24 -10.79
N HIS A 178 -7.15 -9.89 -12.02
CA HIS A 178 -5.79 -9.42 -12.31
C HIS A 178 -5.87 -7.97 -12.81
N PRO A 179 -5.41 -6.99 -12.00
CA PRO A 179 -5.18 -5.66 -12.51
C PRO A 179 -4.21 -5.72 -13.69
N SER A 180 -4.46 -4.94 -14.74
CA SER A 180 -3.72 -5.03 -16.01
C SER A 180 -2.22 -4.72 -15.89
N PHE A 181 -1.80 -4.08 -14.80
CA PHE A 181 -0.41 -3.72 -14.52
C PHE A 181 0.37 -4.79 -13.73
N VAL A 182 -0.30 -5.83 -13.24
CA VAL A 182 0.33 -6.88 -12.46
C VAL A 182 0.99 -7.90 -13.38
N LYS A 183 2.22 -8.30 -13.04
CA LYS A 183 2.84 -9.51 -13.55
C LYS A 183 2.83 -10.58 -12.45
N THR A 184 2.21 -11.72 -12.74
CA THR A 184 2.21 -12.90 -11.88
C THR A 184 3.48 -13.72 -12.11
N TYR A 185 4.14 -14.13 -11.03
CA TYR A 185 5.42 -14.86 -11.05
C TYR A 185 5.31 -16.32 -10.56
N ALA A 186 4.23 -16.67 -9.86
CA ALA A 186 3.92 -18.04 -9.43
C ALA A 186 2.43 -18.34 -9.56
N ASN A 187 2.05 -19.62 -9.52
CA ASN A 187 0.65 -20.06 -9.50
C ASN A 187 0.39 -20.87 -8.22
N LEU A 188 0.35 -20.18 -7.09
CA LEU A 188 0.12 -20.83 -5.81
C LEU A 188 -1.31 -21.28 -5.60
N GLU A 189 -2.30 -20.68 -6.28
CA GLU A 189 -3.69 -21.16 -6.21
C GLU A 189 -3.79 -22.62 -6.64
N ASP A 190 -3.34 -22.95 -7.87
CA ASP A 190 -3.41 -24.33 -8.36
C ASP A 190 -2.56 -25.28 -7.52
N THR A 191 -1.37 -24.84 -7.12
CA THR A 191 -0.46 -25.63 -6.27
C THR A 191 -1.12 -26.02 -4.94
N ILE A 192 -1.77 -25.06 -4.27
CA ILE A 192 -2.46 -25.29 -3.00
C ILE A 192 -3.70 -26.17 -3.20
N LEU A 193 -4.49 -25.92 -4.25
CA LEU A 193 -5.69 -26.70 -4.55
C LEU A 193 -5.34 -28.15 -4.85
N ASP A 194 -4.30 -28.41 -5.62
CA ASP A 194 -3.86 -29.76 -5.96
C ASP A 194 -3.33 -30.51 -4.73
N ALA A 195 -2.60 -29.84 -3.84
CA ALA A 195 -2.18 -30.43 -2.57
C ALA A 195 -3.38 -30.86 -1.70
N TYR A 196 -4.40 -30.00 -1.55
CA TYR A 196 -5.60 -30.35 -0.79
C TYR A 196 -6.43 -31.45 -1.46
N ARG A 197 -6.51 -31.48 -2.80
CA ARG A 197 -7.18 -32.54 -3.55
C ARG A 197 -6.47 -33.88 -3.36
N ALA A 198 -5.14 -33.90 -3.44
CA ALA A 198 -4.33 -35.09 -3.22
C ALA A 198 -4.52 -35.63 -1.80
N TYR A 199 -4.39 -34.76 -0.79
CA TYR A 199 -4.64 -35.12 0.60
C TYR A 199 -6.05 -35.67 0.82
N SER A 200 -7.08 -35.00 0.27
CA SER A 200 -8.47 -35.46 0.38
C SER A 200 -8.68 -36.84 -0.24
N ARG A 201 -8.05 -37.10 -1.39
CA ARG A 201 -8.09 -38.41 -2.06
C ARG A 201 -7.41 -39.48 -1.20
N GLU A 202 -6.21 -39.22 -0.70
CA GLU A 202 -5.45 -40.18 0.11
C GLU A 202 -6.16 -40.54 1.42
N VAL A 203 -6.84 -39.59 2.06
CA VAL A 203 -7.69 -39.86 3.23
C VAL A 203 -8.88 -40.76 2.85
N LYS A 204 -9.57 -40.48 1.74
CA LYS A 204 -10.73 -41.26 1.28
C LYS A 204 -10.35 -42.68 0.89
N ASP A 205 -9.20 -42.83 0.25
CA ASP A 205 -8.68 -44.11 -0.22
C ASP A 205 -7.92 -44.87 0.89
N LYS A 206 -7.85 -44.30 2.11
CA LYS A 206 -7.12 -44.85 3.26
C LYS A 206 -5.64 -45.12 2.97
N ILE A 207 -5.03 -44.28 2.15
CA ILE A 207 -3.59 -44.22 1.92
C ILE A 207 -2.92 -43.40 3.04
N PHE A 208 -3.64 -42.40 3.59
CA PHE A 208 -3.20 -41.58 4.72
C PHE A 208 -4.16 -41.71 5.93
N PRO A 209 -3.66 -41.73 7.18
CA PRO A 209 -2.24 -41.83 7.55
C PRO A 209 -1.68 -43.23 7.27
N GLU A 210 -0.36 -43.34 7.11
CA GLU A 210 0.36 -44.62 7.08
C GLU A 210 0.36 -45.32 8.45
#